data_AF-A0A7S4KX94-F1
#
_entry.id   AF-A0A7S4KX94-F1
#
_cell.length_a   1.000
_cell.length_b   1.000
_cell.length_c   1.000
_cell.angle_alpha   90.00
_cell.angle_beta   90.00
_cell.angle_gamma   90.00
#
_symmetry.space_group_name_H-M   'P 1'
#
loop_
_entity.id
_entity.type
_entity.pdbx_description
1 polymer ?
#
loop_
_entity_poly.entity_id
_entity_poly.type
_entity_poly.pdbx_seq_one_letter_code
_entity_poly.pdbx_strand_id
1 'polypeptide(L)'
;MPKVSFSLLKFHSAIEECTFYKLIGILDKKTRQIKQKDPKFCKQGDSVIVRVKMHRSVCVERYKDFSQMGRFMLRDQGNTIGVGIINDLKFPEDKKKETQG
;
A
#
# COMPACT_ATOMS: atom_id res chain seq x y z
N MET A 1 22.96 3.27 6.23
CA MET A 1 22.38 2.31 5.26
C MET A 1 20.86 2.38 5.37
N PRO A 2 20.09 2.59 4.29
CA PRO A 2 18.64 2.56 4.38
C PRO A 2 18.24 1.14 4.78
N LYS A 3 17.71 0.97 5.99
CA LYS A 3 17.15 -0.30 6.43
C LYS A 3 16.02 -0.63 5.47
N VAL A 4 16.16 -1.70 4.69
CA VAL A 4 15.04 -2.26 3.93
C VAL A 4 14.05 -2.73 4.99
N SER A 5 13.03 -1.92 5.26
CA SER A 5 12.00 -2.23 6.23
C SER A 5 11.01 -3.16 5.55
N PHE A 6 11.07 -4.43 5.95
CA PHE A 6 10.07 -5.42 5.57
C PHE A 6 8.88 -5.25 6.50
N SER A 7 7.68 -5.20 5.94
CA SER A 7 6.44 -5.18 6.73
C SER A 7 5.55 -6.32 6.28
N LEU A 8 4.75 -6.85 7.21
CA LEU A 8 3.80 -7.91 6.95
C LEU A 8 2.45 -7.31 6.58
N LEU A 9 1.90 -7.71 5.45
CA LEU A 9 0.58 -7.34 4.99
C LEU A 9 -0.36 -8.52 5.24
N LYS A 10 -1.31 -8.33 6.16
CA LYS A 10 -2.36 -9.31 6.44
C LYS A 10 -3.62 -8.91 5.69
N PHE A 11 -4.12 -9.76 4.80
CA PHE A 11 -5.34 -9.57 4.04
C PHE A 11 -6.12 -10.88 4.04
N HIS A 12 -7.40 -10.82 4.39
CA HIS A 12 -8.21 -12.02 4.68
C HIS A 12 -7.47 -12.98 5.64
N SER A 13 -7.11 -14.18 5.17
CA SER A 13 -6.41 -15.23 5.92
C SER A 13 -4.91 -15.28 5.62
N ALA A 14 -4.43 -14.55 4.61
CA ALA A 14 -3.03 -14.54 4.20
C ALA A 14 -2.22 -13.49 4.97
N ILE A 15 -0.95 -13.79 5.18
CA ILE A 15 0.04 -12.89 5.79
C ILE A 15 1.30 -13.00 4.94
N GLU A 16 1.66 -11.91 4.28
CA GLU A 16 2.75 -11.92 3.30
C GLU A 16 3.68 -10.72 3.49
N GLU A 17 4.95 -10.93 3.15
CA GLU A 17 5.96 -9.89 3.22
C GLU A 17 5.83 -8.89 2.08
N CYS A 18 5.92 -7.61 2.42
CA CYS A 18 5.83 -6.51 1.48
C CYS A 18 6.89 -5.44 1.77
N THR A 19 7.16 -4.62 0.76
CA THR A 19 8.03 -3.46 0.87
C THR A 19 7.30 -2.22 0.36
N PHE A 20 7.44 -1.11 1.09
CA PHE A 20 6.97 0.19 0.64
C PHE A 20 7.81 0.66 -0.55
N TYR A 21 7.19 0.68 -1.72
CA TYR A 21 7.86 1.11 -2.94
C TYR A 21 7.87 2.63 -3.07
N LYS A 22 6.73 3.27 -2.80
CA LYS A 22 6.61 4.73 -2.92
C LYS A 22 5.50 5.27 -2.03
N LEU A 23 5.78 6.37 -1.33
CA LEU A 23 4.75 7.19 -0.68
C LEU A 23 4.25 8.22 -1.70
N ILE A 24 3.04 8.04 -2.20
CA ILE A 24 2.47 8.84 -3.29
C ILE A 24 1.96 10.19 -2.76
N GLY A 25 1.33 10.18 -1.59
CA GLY A 25 0.85 11.40 -0.97
C GLY A 25 0.26 11.22 0.41
N ILE A 26 0.24 12.30 1.18
CA ILE A 26 -0.54 12.42 2.41
C ILE A 26 -1.90 13.01 2.04
N LEU A 27 -2.95 12.39 2.54
CA LEU A 27 -4.33 12.78 2.34
C LEU A 27 -4.85 13.63 3.50
N ASP A 28 -5.72 14.57 3.17
CA ASP A 28 -6.58 15.19 4.17
C ASP A 28 -7.65 14.18 4.64
N LYS A 29 -7.84 14.07 5.95
CA LYS A 29 -8.77 13.09 6.55
C LYS A 29 -10.23 13.35 6.18
N LYS A 30 -10.60 14.62 5.97
CA LYS A 30 -11.98 15.04 5.69
C LYS A 30 -12.27 14.94 4.20
N THR A 31 -11.41 15.50 3.37
CA THR A 31 -11.67 15.60 1.91
C THR A 31 -11.15 14.40 1.12
N ARG A 32 -10.26 13.59 1.71
CA ARG A 32 -9.54 12.50 1.03
C ARG A 32 -8.73 12.96 -0.18
N GLN A 33 -8.50 14.26 -0.34
CA GLN A 33 -7.64 14.81 -1.39
C GLN A 33 -6.18 14.81 -0.95
N ILE A 34 -5.27 14.80 -1.93
CA ILE A 34 -3.84 14.86 -1.67
C ILE A 34 -3.50 16.25 -1.11
N LYS A 35 -3.14 16.28 0.17
CA LYS A 35 -2.64 17.47 0.86
C LYS A 35 -1.16 17.71 0.55
N GLN A 36 -0.38 16.63 0.48
CA GLN A 36 1.04 16.70 0.14
C GLN A 36 1.40 15.58 -0.83
N LYS A 37 2.01 15.93 -1.96
CA LYS A 37 2.45 14.99 -3.00
C LYS A 37 3.90 14.56 -2.75
N ASP A 38 4.19 13.28 -2.99
CA ASP A 38 5.51 12.65 -2.86
C ASP A 38 6.28 13.01 -1.56
N PRO A 39 5.68 12.89 -0.36
CA PRO A 39 6.36 13.21 0.88
C PRO A 39 7.47 12.20 1.19
N LYS A 40 8.52 12.67 1.89
CA LYS A 40 9.66 11.81 2.30
C LYS A 40 9.31 10.86 3.45
N PHE A 41 8.38 11.25 4.32
CA PHE A 41 7.94 10.50 5.50
C PHE A 41 6.48 10.83 5.82
N CYS A 42 5.83 9.94 6.56
CA CYS A 42 4.51 10.17 7.19
C CYS A 42 4.62 9.92 8.70
N LYS A 43 3.68 10.48 9.46
CA LYS A 43 3.63 10.34 10.92
C LYS A 43 2.43 9.51 11.35
N GLN A 44 2.44 9.08 12.60
CA GLN A 44 1.31 8.40 13.20
C GLN A 44 0.04 9.28 13.08
N GLY A 45 -1.03 8.65 12.59
CA GLY A 45 -2.30 9.32 12.39
C GLY A 45 -2.46 9.97 11.02
N ASP A 46 -1.44 10.02 10.16
CA ASP A 46 -1.62 10.48 8.78
C ASP A 46 -2.42 9.44 7.97
N SER A 47 -3.26 9.94 7.06
CA SER A 47 -3.83 9.12 5.99
C SER A 47 -2.96 9.26 4.76
N VAL A 48 -2.56 8.15 4.14
CA VAL A 48 -1.59 8.18 3.04
C VAL A 48 -2.03 7.29 1.89
N ILE A 49 -1.58 7.62 0.68
CA ILE A 49 -1.59 6.73 -0.47
C ILE A 49 -0.16 6.23 -0.67
N VAL A 50 -0.02 4.92 -0.71
CA VAL A 50 1.26 4.23 -0.87
C VAL A 50 1.18 3.22 -1.99
N ARG A 51 2.29 3.03 -2.68
CA ARG A 51 2.52 1.88 -3.54
C ARG A 51 3.32 0.84 -2.77
N VAL A 52 2.75 -0.34 -2.66
CA VAL A 52 3.36 -1.48 -1.98
C VAL A 52 3.74 -2.51 -3.02
N LYS A 53 4.93 -3.11 -2.86
CA LYS A 53 5.38 -4.24 -3.67
C LYS A 53 5.38 -5.50 -2.81
N MET A 54 4.70 -6.52 -3.29
CA MET A 54 4.69 -7.85 -2.67
C MET A 54 5.93 -8.64 -3.09
N HIS A 55 6.47 -9.45 -2.18
CA HIS A 55 7.62 -10.31 -2.46
C HIS A 55 7.26 -11.58 -3.23
N ARG A 56 6.04 -12.08 -3.00
CA ARG A 56 5.46 -13.25 -3.69
C ARG A 56 4.15 -12.85 -4.35
N SER A 57 3.69 -13.67 -5.29
CA SER A 57 2.36 -13.51 -5.88
C SER A 57 1.29 -13.74 -4.82
N VAL A 58 0.31 -12.85 -4.76
CA VAL A 58 -0.78 -12.90 -3.78
C VAL A 58 -2.11 -12.68 -4.47
N CYS A 59 -3.16 -13.30 -3.93
CA CYS A 59 -4.53 -13.06 -4.37
C CYS A 59 -5.11 -11.90 -3.55
N VAL A 60 -5.37 -10.78 -4.21
CA VAL A 60 -5.95 -9.56 -3.62
C VAL A 60 -6.86 -8.91 -4.64
N GLU A 61 -7.86 -8.17 -4.17
CA GLU A 61 -8.81 -7.47 -5.03
C GLU A 61 -8.89 -5.99 -4.69
N ARG A 62 -9.39 -5.17 -5.62
CA ARG A 62 -9.77 -3.80 -5.28
C ARG A 62 -10.92 -3.82 -4.30
N TYR A 63 -10.86 -2.94 -3.30
CA TYR A 63 -11.89 -2.86 -2.27
C TYR A 63 -13.29 -2.60 -2.82
N LYS A 64 -13.38 -1.82 -3.90
CA LYS A 64 -14.65 -1.51 -4.58
C LYS A 64 -15.30 -2.75 -5.21
N ASP A 65 -14.48 -3.68 -5.71
CA ASP A 65 -14.97 -4.86 -6.42
C ASP A 65 -15.27 -5.99 -5.44
N PHE A 66 -14.35 -6.25 -4.50
CA PHE A 66 -14.55 -7.26 -3.47
C PHE A 66 -13.96 -6.82 -2.13
N SER A 67 -14.82 -6.25 -1.29
CA SER A 67 -14.43 -5.59 -0.04
C SER A 67 -13.69 -6.49 0.96
N GLN A 68 -13.96 -7.80 0.96
CA GLN A 68 -13.32 -8.76 1.87
C GLN A 68 -11.85 -9.03 1.51
N MET A 69 -11.49 -9.00 0.23
CA MET A 69 -10.11 -9.21 -0.25
C MET A 69 -9.34 -7.90 -0.48
N GLY A 70 -10.04 -6.76 -0.45
CA GLY A 70 -9.43 -5.44 -0.61
C GLY A 70 -9.07 -4.73 0.68
N ARG A 71 -9.31 -5.31 1.87
CA ARG A 71 -8.89 -4.76 3.17
C ARG A 71 -7.61 -5.42 3.65
N PHE A 72 -6.72 -4.63 4.22
CA PHE A 72 -5.49 -5.16 4.81
C PHE A 72 -5.11 -4.46 6.12
N MET A 73 -4.32 -5.19 6.92
CA MET A 73 -3.60 -4.68 8.07
C MET A 73 -2.10 -4.74 7.79
N LEU A 74 -1.42 -3.65 8.08
CA LEU A 74 0.02 -3.56 8.00
C LEU A 74 0.62 -3.82 9.39
N ARG A 75 1.54 -4.77 9.47
CA ARG A 75 2.19 -5.16 10.72
C ARG A 75 3.70 -5.06 10.60
N ASP A 76 4.33 -4.59 11.67
CA ASP A 76 5.77 -4.59 11.82
C ASP A 76 6.13 -5.03 13.24
N GLN A 77 7.09 -5.95 13.36
CA GLN A 77 7.54 -6.53 14.64
C GLN A 77 6.39 -6.96 15.58
N GLY A 78 5.33 -7.55 15.03
CA GLY A 78 4.16 -8.02 15.78
C GLY A 78 3.09 -6.97 16.06
N ASN A 79 3.38 -5.68 15.85
CA ASN A 79 2.42 -4.59 16.08
C ASN A 79 1.70 -4.19 14.79
N THR A 80 0.43 -3.83 14.89
CA THR A 80 -0.31 -3.23 13.78
C THR A 80 0.05 -1.75 13.66
N ILE A 81 0.72 -1.39 12.57
CA ILE A 81 1.20 -0.03 12.30
C ILE A 81 0.28 0.75 11.36
N GLY A 82 -0.67 0.06 10.70
CA GLY A 82 -1.66 0.70 9.85
C GLY A 82 -2.75 -0.25 9.39
N VAL A 83 -3.84 0.34 8.90
CA VAL A 83 -4.94 -0.37 8.24
C VAL A 83 -5.27 0.36 6.95
N GLY A 84 -5.64 -0.38 5.92
CA GLY A 84 -5.84 0.19 4.60
C GLY A 84 -6.78 -0.60 3.72
N ILE A 85 -7.06 0.01 2.56
CA ILE A 85 -7.83 -0.59 1.48
C ILE A 85 -7.04 -0.52 0.18
N ILE A 86 -7.25 -1.49 -0.68
CA ILE A 86 -6.63 -1.57 -2.00
C ILE A 86 -7.49 -0.79 -2.98
N ASN A 87 -6.95 0.30 -3.51
CA ASN A 87 -7.63 1.14 -4.49
C ASN A 87 -7.32 0.72 -5.93
N ASP A 88 -6.11 0.22 -6.19
CA ASP A 88 -5.63 -0.12 -7.52
C ASP A 88 -4.66 -1.32 -7.46
N LEU A 89 -4.61 -2.08 -8.54
CA LEU A 89 -3.74 -3.24 -8.72
C LEU A 89 -2.86 -3.02 -9.96
N LYS A 90 -1.57 -3.33 -9.84
CA LYS A 90 -0.60 -3.18 -10.92
C LYS A 90 0.18 -4.47 -11.07
N PHE A 91 0.00 -5.16 -12.19
CA PHE A 91 0.69 -6.41 -12.44
C PHE A 91 2.01 -6.16 -13.20
N PRO A 92 3.04 -6.98 -12.98
CA PRO A 92 4.31 -6.84 -13.69
C PRO A 92 4.18 -6.88 -15.21
N GLU A 93 3.13 -7.52 -15.73
CA GLU A 93 2.85 -7.70 -17.16
C GLU A 93 2.33 -6.41 -17.83
N ASP A 94 1.83 -5.45 -17.06
CA ASP A 94 1.32 -4.15 -17.55
C ASP A 94 2.44 -3.19 -17.98
N LYS A 95 3.72 -3.59 -17.88
CA LYS A 95 4.89 -2.77 -18.20
C LYS A 95 5.01 -2.34 -19.68
N LYS A 96 4.09 -2.73 -20.57
CA LYS A 96 4.16 -2.40 -22.01
C LYS A 96 3.53 -1.05 -22.41
N LYS A 97 3.00 -0.22 -21.50
CA LYS A 97 2.30 1.04 -21.90
C LYS A 97 2.78 2.36 -21.29
N GLU A 98 3.85 2.40 -20.47
CA GLU A 98 4.32 3.66 -19.83
C GLU A 98 5.74 4.11 -20.25
N THR A 99 6.24 3.65 -21.41
CA THR A 99 7.39 4.29 -22.07
C THR A 99 7.01 4.73 -23.48
N GLN A 100 6.08 5.68 -23.58
CA GLN A 100 5.93 6.58 -24.73
C GLN A 100 5.03 7.74 -24.28
N GLY A 101 5.66 8.90 -24.11
CA GLY A 101 5.04 10.14 -23.63
C GLY A 101 6.13 11.11 -23.19
#